data_AF-A0A355U2F6-F1
#
_entry.id   AF-A0A355U2F6-F1
#
_cell.length_a   1.000
_cell.length_b   1.000
_cell.length_c   1.000
_cell.angle_alpha   90.00
_cell.angle_beta   90.00
_cell.angle_gamma   90.00
#
_symmetry.space_group_name_H-M   'P 1'
#
loop_
_entity.id
_entity.type
_entity.pdbx_description
1 polymer ?
#
loop_
_entity_poly.entity_id
_entity_poly.type
_entity_poly.pdbx_seq_one_letter_code
_entity_poly.pdbx_strand_id
1 'polypeptide(L)'
;MVSILFFLSFFKGVYSRYNASMKKKILPLVLFMPIFSFSCSGKEERASSMTFGKLYNSSLSKDVNSFYLHTTNISYEEYAKKVANKENFVLAAYEYKTLMEGKEIDCLCYASFASSLRKYMEKHNAEIYAIDSSELSSFSERYGLNFLLGEQSLAIFEDGKIKKQETSGEERLSSLEKMESFFKDVSWSKMLYINKEQLDSFLKTRGTYTIGYLRKICSDCSYLSYDFLKEYNEKTFQKEIYVIECDVEGIRYTDGEFDQENWSSFKNQYGLSSEWNASFGYGEGYVPSFFTYEVKGKNDLSVVDGAVYANDVLEYQNGTCRIIDSYWDKREHPYYSSLGKGIQTNLLGLKIAKEDCLEVDGQYYWMKEKMAKYHDPLMEGYLDFYAK
;
A
#
# COMPACT_ATOMS: atom_id res chain seq x y z
N MET A 1 -20.65 2.41 45.70
CA MET A 1 -20.01 3.36 46.64
C MET A 1 -18.72 3.79 45.97
N VAL A 2 -18.54 4.96 45.38
CA VAL A 2 -19.02 6.32 45.67
C VAL A 2 -19.58 6.95 44.40
N SER A 3 -20.70 7.65 44.55
CA SER A 3 -21.42 8.40 43.52
C SER A 3 -20.92 9.84 43.46
N ILE A 4 -20.85 10.45 42.27
CA ILE A 4 -21.02 11.90 42.10
C ILE A 4 -21.88 12.13 40.84
N LEU A 5 -23.00 12.81 41.05
CA LEU A 5 -24.09 13.10 40.13
C LEU A 5 -24.59 14.48 40.57
N PHE A 6 -24.64 15.48 39.67
CA PHE A 6 -25.37 16.76 39.75
C PHE A 6 -24.92 17.63 38.55
N PHE A 7 -25.69 18.45 37.83
CA PHE A 7 -26.98 19.10 38.08
C PHE A 7 -27.67 19.42 36.73
N LEU A 8 -29.01 19.40 36.71
CA LEU A 8 -29.89 19.86 35.64
C LEU A 8 -30.66 21.09 36.18
N SER A 9 -30.73 22.19 35.42
CA SER A 9 -31.80 23.21 35.54
C SER A 9 -31.69 24.24 34.41
N PHE A 10 -32.63 24.26 33.46
CA PHE A 10 -33.84 25.11 33.44
C PHE A 10 -33.57 26.59 33.11
N PHE A 11 -33.93 27.01 31.89
CA PHE A 11 -34.47 28.36 31.63
C PHE A 11 -35.54 28.30 30.53
N LYS A 12 -36.76 28.71 30.91
CA LYS A 12 -37.95 28.94 30.07
C LYS A 12 -38.45 30.35 30.42
N GLY A 13 -38.93 31.11 29.43
CA GLY A 13 -39.59 32.43 29.60
C GLY A 13 -39.05 33.46 28.59
N VAL A 14 -39.59 33.67 27.37
CA VAL A 14 -40.92 34.14 26.88
C VAL A 14 -41.06 35.68 26.88
N TYR A 15 -41.63 36.19 25.76
CA TYR A 15 -42.14 37.54 25.40
C TYR A 15 -41.17 38.44 24.59
N SER A 16 -41.55 39.15 23.50
CA SER A 16 -42.77 39.22 22.69
C SER A 16 -42.61 40.24 21.53
N ARG A 17 -43.29 39.97 20.41
CA ARG A 17 -43.87 40.88 19.38
C ARG A 17 -42.96 41.83 18.59
N TYR A 18 -43.09 41.78 17.26
CA TYR A 18 -43.81 42.82 16.50
C TYR A 18 -44.29 42.32 15.13
N ASN A 19 -45.49 42.76 14.76
CA ASN A 19 -46.23 42.51 13.51
C ASN A 19 -45.68 43.32 12.33
N ALA A 20 -45.80 42.80 11.11
CA ALA A 20 -46.27 43.60 9.97
C ALA A 20 -46.86 42.73 8.84
N SER A 21 -48.05 43.12 8.42
CA SER A 21 -48.92 42.48 7.44
C SER A 21 -48.43 42.73 6.00
N MET A 22 -48.51 41.72 5.13
CA MET A 22 -48.78 41.95 3.71
C MET A 22 -49.73 40.90 3.15
N LYS A 23 -50.95 41.35 2.83
CA LYS A 23 -51.91 40.66 1.97
C LYS A 23 -51.32 40.51 0.56
N LYS A 24 -51.25 39.30 0.01
CA LYS A 24 -51.21 39.09 -1.44
C LYS A 24 -51.98 37.82 -1.83
N LYS A 25 -52.59 37.93 -3.01
CA LYS A 25 -53.69 37.15 -3.56
C LYS A 25 -53.34 35.67 -3.74
N ILE A 26 -54.26 34.78 -3.38
CA ILE A 26 -54.21 33.35 -3.65
C ILE A 26 -54.59 33.12 -5.12
N LEU A 27 -53.65 32.64 -5.91
CA LEU A 27 -53.83 32.10 -7.26
C LEU A 27 -53.67 30.57 -7.13
N PRO A 28 -54.55 29.72 -7.69
CA PRO A 28 -54.34 28.28 -7.62
C PRO A 28 -53.24 27.90 -8.62
N LEU A 29 -52.02 27.72 -8.11
CA LEU A 29 -50.93 27.14 -8.89
C LEU A 29 -51.16 25.62 -8.96
N VAL A 30 -51.64 25.15 -10.10
CA VAL A 30 -51.66 23.73 -10.46
C VAL A 30 -50.21 23.26 -10.53
N LEU A 31 -49.73 22.61 -9.47
CA LEU A 31 -48.45 21.91 -9.44
C LEU A 31 -48.56 20.66 -10.33
N PHE A 32 -48.11 20.77 -11.58
CA PHE A 32 -47.61 19.62 -12.31
C PHE A 32 -46.33 19.16 -11.61
N MET A 33 -46.42 18.10 -10.80
CA MET A 33 -45.23 17.37 -10.38
C MET A 33 -44.67 16.67 -11.62
N PRO A 34 -43.44 17.00 -12.08
CA PRO A 34 -42.73 16.09 -12.97
C PRO A 34 -42.47 14.82 -12.17
N ILE A 35 -42.99 13.71 -12.68
CA ILE A 35 -42.59 12.37 -12.27
C ILE A 35 -41.11 12.28 -12.68
N PHE A 36 -40.21 12.64 -11.77
CA PHE A 36 -38.82 12.26 -11.88
C PHE A 36 -38.80 10.75 -11.72
N SER A 37 -38.77 10.06 -12.86
CA SER A 37 -38.30 8.70 -12.96
C SER A 37 -36.91 8.68 -12.34
N PHE A 38 -36.82 8.29 -11.07
CA PHE A 38 -35.58 7.80 -10.48
C PHE A 38 -35.22 6.56 -11.30
N SER A 39 -34.49 6.79 -12.39
CA SER A 39 -33.70 5.77 -13.02
C SER A 39 -32.75 5.31 -11.92
N CYS A 40 -33.02 4.14 -11.34
CA CYS A 40 -32.01 3.35 -10.67
C CYS A 40 -30.92 3.09 -11.70
N SER A 41 -29.99 4.04 -11.86
CA SER A 41 -28.67 3.72 -12.37
C SER A 41 -28.16 2.66 -11.40
N GLY A 42 -28.15 1.40 -11.85
CA GLY A 42 -27.42 0.37 -11.14
C GLY A 42 -26.05 0.96 -10.87
N LYS A 43 -25.69 1.10 -9.58
CA LYS A 43 -24.31 1.36 -9.24
C LYS A 43 -23.57 0.17 -9.82
N GLU A 44 -22.85 0.38 -10.92
CA GLU A 44 -21.84 -0.59 -11.33
C GLU A 44 -20.96 -0.79 -10.09
N GLU A 45 -20.98 -2.00 -9.53
CA GLU A 45 -20.11 -2.33 -8.42
C GLU A 45 -18.68 -2.17 -8.93
N ARG A 46 -18.01 -1.12 -8.44
CA ARG A 46 -16.60 -0.89 -8.78
C ARG A 46 -15.81 -2.09 -8.27
N ALA A 47 -14.99 -2.66 -9.15
CA ALA A 47 -14.07 -3.73 -8.79
C ALA A 47 -13.17 -3.26 -7.63
N SER A 48 -12.90 -4.15 -6.68
CA SER A 48 -11.92 -3.88 -5.62
C SER A 48 -10.53 -3.87 -6.22
N SER A 49 -9.87 -2.72 -6.21
CA SER A 49 -8.48 -2.61 -6.62
C SER A 49 -7.58 -2.97 -5.43
N MET A 50 -6.79 -4.02 -5.61
CA MET A 50 -5.77 -4.43 -4.64
C MET A 50 -4.58 -3.49 -4.76
N THR A 51 -4.06 -2.99 -3.63
CA THR A 51 -2.99 -2.00 -3.66
C THR A 51 -1.71 -2.56 -4.29
N PHE A 52 -1.34 -3.80 -3.96
CA PHE A 52 -0.17 -4.47 -4.51
C PHE A 52 -0.53 -5.87 -5.00
N GLY A 53 0.23 -6.35 -5.99
CA GLY A 53 0.34 -7.77 -6.30
C GLY A 53 1.67 -8.33 -5.81
N LYS A 54 1.94 -9.60 -6.11
CA LYS A 54 3.22 -10.27 -5.84
C LYS A 54 3.58 -11.11 -7.04
N LEU A 55 4.78 -10.90 -7.57
CA LEU A 55 5.26 -11.68 -8.71
C LEU A 55 5.41 -13.13 -8.25
N TYR A 56 4.68 -14.04 -8.88
CA TYR A 56 4.67 -15.43 -8.47
C TYR A 56 6.07 -16.05 -8.61
N ASN A 57 6.57 -16.64 -7.52
CA ASN A 57 7.85 -17.33 -7.51
C ASN A 57 7.67 -18.82 -7.83
N SER A 58 7.83 -19.17 -9.12
CA SER A 58 7.68 -20.54 -9.60
C SER A 58 8.76 -21.51 -9.15
N SER A 59 9.85 -21.03 -8.53
CA SER A 59 10.90 -21.88 -7.95
C SER A 59 10.52 -22.49 -6.59
N LEU A 60 9.50 -21.94 -5.93
CA LEU A 60 9.02 -22.46 -4.66
C LEU A 60 8.34 -23.82 -4.82
N SER A 61 8.42 -24.65 -3.77
CA SER A 61 7.82 -25.99 -3.75
C SER A 61 6.32 -25.93 -4.09
N LYS A 62 5.88 -26.78 -5.02
CA LYS A 62 4.45 -26.92 -5.36
C LYS A 62 3.70 -27.89 -4.44
N ASP A 63 4.41 -28.47 -3.48
CA ASP A 63 3.81 -29.33 -2.46
C ASP A 63 2.81 -28.54 -1.59
N VAL A 64 1.68 -29.16 -1.28
CA VAL A 64 0.57 -28.50 -0.56
C VAL A 64 0.94 -28.17 0.90
N ASN A 65 1.82 -28.94 1.52
CA ASN A 65 2.32 -28.65 2.87
C ASN A 65 3.36 -27.52 2.87
N SER A 66 3.85 -27.11 1.70
CA SER A 66 4.72 -25.94 1.52
C SER A 66 3.98 -24.68 1.06
N PHE A 67 2.64 -24.69 1.05
CA PHE A 67 1.83 -23.58 0.52
C PHE A 67 2.12 -22.23 1.20
N TYR A 68 2.48 -22.24 2.49
CA TYR A 68 2.84 -21.05 3.26
C TYR A 68 4.04 -20.26 2.72
N LEU A 69 4.85 -20.86 1.84
CA LEU A 69 5.94 -20.17 1.15
C LEU A 69 5.43 -19.23 0.05
N HIS A 70 4.24 -19.47 -0.49
CA HIS A 70 3.65 -18.69 -1.57
C HIS A 70 2.93 -17.44 -1.06
N THR A 71 2.37 -17.50 0.15
CA THR A 71 1.66 -16.39 0.79
C THR A 71 2.61 -15.44 1.54
N THR A 72 2.12 -14.26 1.89
CA THR A 72 2.82 -13.36 2.81
C THR A 72 2.22 -13.53 4.21
N ASN A 73 2.96 -14.22 5.07
CA ASN A 73 2.47 -14.62 6.39
C ASN A 73 2.54 -13.42 7.35
N ILE A 74 1.41 -13.06 7.97
CA ILE A 74 1.27 -11.88 8.83
C ILE A 74 0.76 -12.28 10.21
N SER A 75 1.14 -11.49 11.22
CA SER A 75 0.60 -11.63 12.57
C SER A 75 -0.77 -10.96 12.70
N TYR A 76 -1.47 -11.23 13.80
CA TYR A 76 -2.70 -10.53 14.16
C TYR A 76 -2.49 -9.01 14.26
N GLU A 77 -1.36 -8.55 14.78
CA GLU A 77 -1.07 -7.11 14.89
C GLU A 77 -0.97 -6.46 13.51
N GLU A 78 -0.30 -7.12 12.57
CA GLU A 78 -0.19 -6.63 11.20
C GLU A 78 -1.52 -6.67 10.47
N TYR A 79 -2.29 -7.74 10.64
CA TYR A 79 -3.67 -7.81 10.16
C TYR A 79 -4.52 -6.64 10.69
N ALA A 80 -4.49 -6.39 12.00
CA ALA A 80 -5.23 -5.30 12.63
C ALA A 80 -4.79 -3.92 12.11
N LYS A 81 -3.49 -3.73 11.88
CA LYS A 81 -2.94 -2.52 11.25
C LYS A 81 -3.47 -2.32 9.84
N LYS A 82 -3.44 -3.36 8.99
CA LYS A 82 -3.97 -3.29 7.61
C LYS A 82 -5.45 -2.91 7.58
N VAL A 83 -6.25 -3.49 8.46
CA VAL A 83 -7.67 -3.15 8.60
C VAL A 83 -7.86 -1.71 9.07
N ALA A 84 -7.12 -1.28 10.10
CA ALA A 84 -7.21 0.08 10.64
C ALA A 84 -6.78 1.16 9.63
N ASN A 85 -5.77 0.86 8.80
CA ASN A 85 -5.28 1.71 7.72
C ASN A 85 -6.20 1.69 6.48
N LYS A 86 -7.31 0.94 6.54
CA LYS A 86 -8.28 0.81 5.45
C LYS A 86 -7.62 0.30 4.16
N GLU A 87 -6.69 -0.64 4.25
CA GLU A 87 -6.05 -1.24 3.09
C GLU A 87 -7.02 -2.14 2.32
N ASN A 88 -6.79 -2.27 1.00
CA ASN A 88 -7.46 -3.25 0.15
C ASN A 88 -6.53 -4.45 -0.02
N PHE A 89 -6.91 -5.60 0.52
CA PHE A 89 -6.07 -6.79 0.50
C PHE A 89 -6.89 -8.07 0.56
N VAL A 90 -6.26 -9.19 0.22
CA VAL A 90 -6.84 -10.52 0.35
C VAL A 90 -6.17 -11.27 1.48
N LEU A 91 -6.98 -11.88 2.34
CA LEU A 91 -6.52 -12.63 3.50
C LEU A 91 -6.97 -14.08 3.40
N ALA A 92 -6.01 -15.01 3.51
CA ALA A 92 -6.24 -16.41 3.74
C ALA A 92 -6.03 -16.73 5.24
N ALA A 93 -7.00 -17.36 5.89
CA ALA A 93 -6.88 -17.88 7.25
C ALA A 93 -6.79 -19.41 7.20
N TYR A 94 -5.69 -19.98 7.69
CA TYR A 94 -5.45 -21.43 7.75
C TYR A 94 -4.33 -21.77 8.73
N GLU A 95 -4.14 -23.05 9.06
CA GLU A 95 -3.16 -23.54 10.07
C GLU A 95 -1.73 -23.61 9.52
N TYR A 96 -1.15 -22.49 9.07
CA TYR A 96 0.18 -22.51 8.46
C TYR A 96 1.33 -22.76 9.44
N LYS A 97 1.19 -22.39 10.73
CA LYS A 97 2.25 -22.63 11.73
C LYS A 97 2.48 -24.11 11.95
N THR A 98 1.41 -24.90 11.96
CA THR A 98 1.47 -26.36 12.00
C THR A 98 2.32 -26.90 10.84
N LEU A 99 2.16 -26.36 9.64
CA LEU A 99 2.95 -26.73 8.46
C LEU A 99 4.43 -26.32 8.60
N MET A 100 4.70 -25.13 9.15
CA MET A 100 6.07 -24.67 9.41
C MET A 100 6.81 -25.54 10.43
N GLU A 101 6.09 -26.15 11.37
CA GLU A 101 6.64 -27.14 12.31
C GLU A 101 6.91 -28.52 11.67
N GLY A 102 6.69 -28.65 10.36
CA GLY A 102 6.90 -29.90 9.61
C GLY A 102 5.80 -30.93 9.79
N LYS A 103 4.64 -30.55 10.34
CA LYS A 103 3.46 -31.42 10.40
C LYS A 103 2.71 -31.35 9.08
N GLU A 104 2.23 -32.49 8.60
CA GLU A 104 1.46 -32.57 7.37
C GLU A 104 -0.04 -32.35 7.66
N ILE A 105 -0.72 -31.66 6.74
CA ILE A 105 -2.18 -31.53 6.76
C ILE A 105 -2.74 -32.48 5.70
N ASP A 106 -3.17 -33.67 6.14
CA ASP A 106 -3.85 -34.65 5.28
C ASP A 106 -5.37 -34.39 5.24
N CYS A 107 -5.74 -33.30 4.59
CA CYS A 107 -7.14 -32.94 4.36
C CYS A 107 -7.36 -32.61 2.89
N LEU A 108 -8.24 -33.37 2.22
CA LEU A 108 -8.57 -33.17 0.81
C LEU A 108 -9.11 -31.76 0.53
N CYS A 109 -9.85 -31.18 1.49
CA CYS A 109 -10.38 -29.82 1.37
C CYS A 109 -9.24 -28.79 1.36
N TYR A 110 -8.27 -28.93 2.27
CA TYR A 110 -7.07 -28.09 2.32
C TYR A 110 -6.22 -28.23 1.06
N ALA A 111 -5.91 -29.46 0.64
CA ALA A 111 -5.11 -29.71 -0.56
C ALA A 111 -5.75 -29.07 -1.81
N SER A 112 -7.07 -29.18 -1.95
CA SER A 112 -7.82 -28.58 -3.07
C SER A 112 -7.82 -27.06 -3.02
N PHE A 113 -8.01 -26.48 -1.83
CA PHE A 113 -7.94 -25.03 -1.58
C PHE A 113 -6.55 -24.47 -1.92
N ALA A 114 -5.50 -25.02 -1.31
CA ALA A 114 -4.11 -24.57 -1.49
C ALA A 114 -3.68 -24.69 -2.96
N SER A 115 -4.00 -25.80 -3.62
CA SER A 115 -3.68 -26.01 -5.04
C SER A 115 -4.40 -25.03 -5.96
N SER A 116 -5.68 -24.77 -5.72
CA SER A 116 -6.48 -23.84 -6.54
C SER A 116 -6.06 -22.40 -6.34
N LEU A 117 -5.81 -21.98 -5.10
CA LEU A 117 -5.36 -20.64 -4.77
C LEU A 117 -3.95 -20.40 -5.32
N ARG A 118 -3.02 -21.37 -5.19
CA ARG A 118 -1.68 -21.27 -5.79
C ARG A 118 -1.74 -21.10 -7.31
N LYS A 119 -2.57 -21.89 -8.01
CA LYS A 119 -2.76 -21.74 -9.47
C LYS A 119 -3.31 -20.37 -9.84
N TYR A 120 -4.22 -19.84 -9.03
CA TYR A 120 -4.76 -18.49 -9.22
C TYR A 120 -3.67 -17.43 -9.03
N MET A 121 -2.88 -17.52 -7.95
CA MET A 121 -1.74 -16.64 -7.68
C MET A 121 -0.71 -16.67 -8.82
N GLU A 122 -0.37 -17.86 -9.32
CA GLU A 122 0.53 -18.08 -10.46
C GLU A 122 0.01 -17.40 -11.74
N LYS A 123 -1.30 -17.43 -11.97
CA LYS A 123 -1.92 -16.84 -13.17
C LYS A 123 -2.03 -15.32 -13.10
N HIS A 124 -2.25 -14.76 -11.90
CA HIS A 124 -2.64 -13.36 -11.72
C HIS A 124 -1.61 -12.49 -10.99
N ASN A 125 -0.47 -13.03 -10.55
CA ASN A 125 0.47 -12.36 -9.64
C ASN A 125 -0.25 -11.79 -8.40
N ALA A 126 -1.20 -12.58 -7.89
CA ALA A 126 -2.04 -12.17 -6.77
C ALA A 126 -1.27 -12.22 -5.46
N GLU A 127 -1.25 -11.09 -4.74
CA GLU A 127 -0.73 -11.08 -3.38
C GLU A 127 -1.81 -11.56 -2.41
N ILE A 128 -1.48 -12.60 -1.67
CA ILE A 128 -2.37 -13.19 -0.67
C ILE A 128 -1.64 -13.18 0.67
N TYR A 129 -2.19 -12.41 1.62
CA TYR A 129 -1.72 -12.45 2.99
C TYR A 129 -2.28 -13.67 3.69
N ALA A 130 -1.48 -14.31 4.53
CA ALA A 130 -1.91 -15.45 5.33
C ALA A 130 -1.82 -15.13 6.82
N ILE A 131 -2.87 -15.45 7.57
CA ILE A 131 -2.85 -15.41 9.03
C ILE A 131 -3.12 -16.81 9.58
N ASP A 132 -2.41 -17.17 10.64
CA ASP A 132 -2.58 -18.48 11.25
C ASP A 132 -3.92 -18.48 11.99
N SER A 133 -4.73 -19.51 11.76
CA SER A 133 -6.06 -19.63 12.36
C SER A 133 -6.03 -19.59 13.90
N SER A 134 -4.94 -20.06 14.53
CA SER A 134 -4.79 -20.00 15.99
C SER A 134 -4.71 -18.57 16.51
N GLU A 135 -4.20 -17.62 15.72
CA GLU A 135 -4.12 -16.19 16.10
C GLU A 135 -5.48 -15.50 16.08
N LEU A 136 -6.45 -16.04 15.32
CA LEU A 136 -7.80 -15.48 15.20
C LEU A 136 -8.76 -15.98 16.28
N SER A 137 -8.46 -17.10 16.94
CA SER A 137 -9.34 -17.80 17.88
C SER A 137 -9.88 -16.93 19.03
N SER A 138 -9.17 -15.87 19.41
CA SER A 138 -9.57 -14.95 20.49
C SER A 138 -10.13 -13.60 20.00
N PHE A 139 -10.13 -13.34 18.69
CA PHE A 139 -10.35 -11.98 18.15
C PHE A 139 -11.07 -11.89 16.80
N SER A 140 -11.49 -13.01 16.20
CA SER A 140 -12.08 -13.07 14.85
C SER A 140 -13.27 -12.12 14.66
N GLU A 141 -14.13 -12.00 15.68
CA GLU A 141 -15.32 -11.14 15.62
C GLU A 141 -15.00 -9.64 15.55
N ARG A 142 -13.83 -9.20 16.05
CA ARG A 142 -13.50 -7.77 16.19
C ARG A 142 -13.45 -7.03 14.84
N TYR A 143 -13.10 -7.76 13.79
CA TYR A 143 -12.96 -7.23 12.43
C TYR A 143 -13.87 -7.96 11.42
N GLY A 144 -14.87 -8.70 11.94
CA GLY A 144 -15.94 -9.31 11.15
C GLY A 144 -15.60 -10.61 10.42
N LEU A 145 -14.42 -11.18 10.63
CA LEU A 145 -14.05 -12.48 10.03
C LEU A 145 -14.90 -13.58 10.65
N ASN A 146 -15.75 -14.21 9.84
CA ASN A 146 -16.48 -15.39 10.28
C ASN A 146 -15.62 -16.64 10.11
N PHE A 147 -15.08 -17.19 11.18
CA PHE A 147 -14.10 -18.26 11.11
C PHE A 147 -14.34 -19.31 12.19
N LEU A 148 -14.34 -20.59 11.79
CA LEU A 148 -14.31 -21.73 12.69
C LEU A 148 -12.92 -22.38 12.68
N LEU A 149 -12.41 -22.73 13.86
CA LEU A 149 -11.13 -23.43 13.99
C LEU A 149 -11.11 -24.71 13.12
N GLY A 150 -10.03 -24.90 12.37
CA GLY A 150 -9.85 -26.01 11.42
C GLY A 150 -10.39 -25.78 10.01
N GLU A 151 -11.19 -24.74 9.77
CA GLU A 151 -11.58 -24.34 8.41
C GLU A 151 -10.49 -23.50 7.75
N GLN A 152 -10.51 -23.43 6.42
CA GLN A 152 -9.74 -22.42 5.69
C GLN A 152 -10.71 -21.34 5.25
N SER A 153 -10.32 -20.07 5.36
CA SER A 153 -11.14 -18.97 4.88
C SER A 153 -10.35 -18.07 3.96
N LEU A 154 -11.04 -17.48 2.99
CA LEU A 154 -10.51 -16.48 2.09
C LEU A 154 -11.44 -15.26 2.12
N ALA A 155 -10.87 -14.09 2.41
CA ALA A 155 -11.61 -12.85 2.54
C ALA A 155 -10.97 -11.74 1.70
N ILE A 156 -11.80 -10.93 1.05
CA ILE A 156 -11.41 -9.70 0.37
C ILE A 156 -11.79 -8.53 1.27
N PHE A 157 -10.79 -7.74 1.65
CA PHE A 157 -10.97 -6.50 2.38
C PHE A 157 -10.94 -5.31 1.41
N GLU A 158 -11.88 -4.39 1.60
CA GLU A 158 -11.97 -3.10 0.91
C GLU A 158 -12.23 -2.02 1.96
N ASP A 159 -11.37 -1.00 1.98
CA ASP A 159 -11.42 0.11 2.94
C ASP A 159 -11.58 -0.33 4.41
N GLY A 160 -10.86 -1.38 4.79
CA GLY A 160 -10.86 -1.91 6.16
C GLY A 160 -12.12 -2.70 6.52
N LYS A 161 -12.92 -3.13 5.55
CA LYS A 161 -14.11 -3.97 5.76
C LYS A 161 -14.07 -5.19 4.85
N ILE A 162 -14.64 -6.29 5.31
CA ILE A 162 -14.83 -7.47 4.47
C ILE A 162 -15.88 -7.15 3.41
N LYS A 163 -15.48 -7.20 2.15
CA LYS A 163 -16.38 -7.09 0.99
C LYS A 163 -16.98 -8.45 0.65
N LYS A 164 -16.15 -9.50 0.72
CA LYS A 164 -16.52 -10.88 0.38
C LYS A 164 -15.68 -11.85 1.21
N GLN A 165 -16.30 -12.94 1.66
CA GLN A 165 -15.62 -14.01 2.37
C GLN A 165 -16.24 -15.35 1.99
N GLU A 166 -15.41 -16.39 1.85
CA GLU A 166 -15.83 -17.78 1.71
C GLU A 166 -15.01 -18.67 2.65
N THR A 167 -15.56 -19.82 3.03
CA THR A 167 -14.86 -20.86 3.81
C THR A 167 -14.76 -22.15 3.00
N SER A 168 -13.69 -22.92 3.21
CA SER A 168 -13.38 -24.16 2.47
C SER A 168 -14.31 -25.34 2.82
N GLY A 169 -15.15 -25.20 3.84
CA GLY A 169 -16.22 -26.16 4.15
C GLY A 169 -17.28 -26.26 3.05
N GLU A 170 -17.31 -25.27 2.15
CA GLU A 170 -18.14 -25.30 0.95
C GLU A 170 -17.25 -25.65 -0.25
N GLU A 171 -17.72 -26.48 -1.18
CA GLU A 171 -17.01 -26.85 -2.43
C GLU A 171 -16.55 -25.65 -3.28
N ARG A 172 -16.80 -24.40 -2.86
CA ARG A 172 -16.65 -23.15 -3.60
C ARG A 172 -15.23 -22.64 -3.74
N LEU A 173 -14.23 -23.22 -3.08
CA LEU A 173 -12.81 -22.84 -3.26
C LEU A 173 -11.94 -24.01 -3.76
N SER A 174 -12.55 -25.10 -4.23
CA SER A 174 -11.84 -26.35 -4.55
C SER A 174 -11.28 -26.45 -5.98
N SER A 175 -11.56 -25.47 -6.85
CA SER A 175 -11.07 -25.44 -8.23
C SER A 175 -10.64 -24.05 -8.66
N LEU A 176 -9.80 -23.96 -9.70
CA LEU A 176 -9.38 -22.68 -10.29
C LEU A 176 -10.57 -21.85 -10.80
N GLU A 177 -11.52 -22.47 -11.50
CA GLU A 177 -12.73 -21.80 -12.00
C GLU A 177 -13.53 -21.14 -10.87
N LYS A 178 -13.67 -21.84 -9.75
CA LYS A 178 -14.38 -21.32 -8.59
C LYS A 178 -13.58 -20.20 -7.89
N MET A 179 -12.25 -20.32 -7.86
CA MET A 179 -11.36 -19.25 -7.40
C MET A 179 -11.46 -18.00 -8.29
N GLU A 180 -11.51 -18.17 -9.61
CA GLU A 180 -11.75 -17.08 -10.57
C GLU A 180 -13.12 -16.43 -10.35
N SER A 181 -14.15 -17.22 -10.08
CA SER A 181 -15.47 -16.71 -9.71
C SER A 181 -15.46 -15.93 -8.39
N PHE A 182 -14.66 -16.38 -7.41
CA PHE A 182 -14.47 -15.66 -6.14
C PHE A 182 -13.88 -14.26 -6.39
N PHE A 183 -12.88 -14.16 -7.26
CA PHE A 183 -12.15 -12.92 -7.56
C PHE A 183 -12.65 -12.14 -8.79
N LYS A 184 -13.83 -12.46 -9.33
CA LYS A 184 -14.33 -11.84 -10.57
C LYS A 184 -14.40 -10.30 -10.54
N ASP A 185 -14.62 -9.72 -9.35
CA ASP A 185 -14.73 -8.28 -9.12
C ASP A 185 -13.48 -7.69 -8.45
N VAL A 186 -12.33 -8.37 -8.58
CA VAL A 186 -11.03 -7.91 -8.06
C VAL A 186 -10.12 -7.50 -9.21
N SER A 187 -9.52 -6.32 -9.07
CA SER A 187 -8.49 -5.82 -9.97
C SER A 187 -7.13 -5.91 -9.26
N TRP A 188 -6.22 -6.70 -9.82
CA TRP A 188 -4.87 -6.87 -9.30
C TRP A 188 -3.95 -5.75 -9.80
N SER A 189 -3.18 -5.16 -8.88
CA SER A 189 -2.20 -4.14 -9.20
C SER A 189 -1.05 -4.71 -10.03
N LYS A 190 -0.51 -3.89 -10.94
CA LYS A 190 0.75 -4.18 -11.67
C LYS A 190 1.99 -3.69 -10.92
N MET A 191 1.82 -3.17 -9.70
CA MET A 191 2.90 -2.94 -8.76
C MET A 191 3.08 -4.21 -7.93
N LEU A 192 4.14 -4.97 -8.23
CA LEU A 192 4.32 -6.34 -7.77
C LEU A 192 5.47 -6.44 -6.77
N TYR A 193 5.20 -6.96 -5.57
CA TYR A 193 6.28 -7.37 -4.67
C TYR A 193 7.12 -8.48 -5.28
N ILE A 194 8.44 -8.37 -5.10
CA ILE A 194 9.45 -9.36 -5.46
C ILE A 194 10.36 -9.65 -4.28
N ASN A 195 10.97 -10.83 -4.26
CA ASN A 195 12.04 -11.15 -3.32
C ASN A 195 13.43 -10.81 -3.90
N LYS A 196 14.47 -10.98 -3.07
CA LYS A 196 15.85 -10.66 -3.46
C LYS A 196 16.32 -11.50 -4.64
N GLU A 197 15.98 -12.79 -4.70
CA GLU A 197 16.39 -13.67 -5.78
C GLU A 197 15.78 -13.24 -7.13
N GLN A 198 14.52 -12.82 -7.13
CA GLN A 198 13.83 -12.27 -8.30
C GLN A 198 14.48 -10.95 -8.74
N LEU A 199 14.79 -10.04 -7.79
CA LEU A 199 15.53 -8.81 -8.09
C LEU A 199 16.88 -9.12 -8.74
N ASP A 200 17.67 -10.01 -8.13
CA ASP A 200 18.97 -10.43 -8.65
C ASP A 200 18.88 -11.10 -10.04
N SER A 201 17.75 -11.72 -10.37
CA SER A 201 17.49 -12.31 -11.68
C SER A 201 17.12 -11.26 -12.74
N PHE A 202 16.28 -10.30 -12.39
CA PHE A 202 15.91 -9.20 -13.29
C PHE A 202 17.12 -8.39 -13.72
N LEU A 203 18.01 -8.08 -12.78
CA LEU A 203 19.18 -7.27 -13.08
C LEU A 203 20.30 -8.02 -13.82
N LYS A 204 20.07 -9.29 -14.16
CA LYS A 204 20.92 -10.09 -15.07
C LYS A 204 20.28 -10.32 -16.44
N THR A 205 19.00 -10.01 -16.59
CA THR A 205 18.21 -10.28 -17.78
C THR A 205 17.99 -8.99 -18.56
N ARG A 206 18.32 -8.99 -19.86
CA ARG A 206 18.17 -7.80 -20.70
C ARG A 206 16.75 -7.24 -20.62
N GLY A 207 16.61 -5.96 -20.30
CA GLY A 207 15.32 -5.32 -20.14
C GLY A 207 15.39 -3.96 -19.46
N THR A 208 14.23 -3.35 -19.27
CA THR A 208 14.07 -2.13 -18.47
C THR A 208 13.13 -2.44 -17.31
N TYR A 209 13.59 -2.20 -16.09
CA TYR A 209 12.84 -2.54 -14.88
C TYR A 209 12.79 -1.34 -13.95
N THR A 210 11.61 -1.04 -13.41
CA THR A 210 11.44 -0.04 -12.34
C THR A 210 11.28 -0.78 -11.03
N ILE A 211 12.20 -0.52 -10.09
CA ILE A 211 12.24 -1.18 -8.78
C ILE A 211 12.02 -0.12 -7.70
N GLY A 212 10.97 -0.29 -6.90
CA GLY A 212 10.74 0.41 -5.65
C GLY A 212 11.41 -0.30 -4.49
N TYR A 213 12.11 0.45 -3.65
CA TYR A 213 12.74 -0.03 -2.42
C TYR A 213 11.98 0.54 -1.25
N LEU A 214 11.28 -0.31 -0.51
CA LEU A 214 10.44 0.09 0.63
C LEU A 214 10.89 -0.64 1.91
N ARG A 215 10.49 -0.11 3.05
CA ARG A 215 10.75 -0.67 4.37
C ARG A 215 9.50 -0.72 5.21
N LYS A 216 9.16 -1.89 5.74
CA LYS A 216 7.99 -2.11 6.60
C LYS A 216 8.01 -1.24 7.87
N ILE A 217 9.19 -1.04 8.47
CA ILE A 217 9.34 -0.27 9.72
C ILE A 217 9.58 1.23 9.42
N CYS A 218 9.70 1.62 8.15
CA CYS A 218 9.92 3.01 7.78
C CYS A 218 8.59 3.78 7.74
N SER A 219 8.53 4.85 8.54
CA SER A 219 7.34 5.68 8.65
C SER A 219 7.03 6.45 7.35
N ASP A 220 8.04 6.79 6.55
CA ASP A 220 7.87 7.45 5.25
C ASP A 220 7.41 6.45 4.18
N CYS A 221 7.90 5.21 4.23
CA CYS A 221 7.42 4.12 3.37
C CYS A 221 5.94 3.81 3.65
N SER A 222 5.55 3.81 4.93
CA SER A 222 4.14 3.61 5.32
C SER A 222 3.26 4.70 4.72
N TYR A 223 3.65 5.97 4.87
CA TYR A 223 2.91 7.10 4.29
C TYR A 223 2.82 7.00 2.76
N LEU A 224 3.96 6.81 2.08
CA LEU A 224 3.98 6.63 0.63
C LEU A 224 3.07 5.47 0.18
N SER A 225 3.06 4.35 0.91
CA SER A 225 2.27 3.17 0.53
C SER A 225 0.77 3.38 0.72
N TYR A 226 0.36 4.00 1.84
CA TYR A 226 -1.04 4.08 2.23
C TYR A 226 -1.77 5.32 1.72
N ASP A 227 -1.06 6.44 1.60
CA ASP A 227 -1.65 7.72 1.20
C ASP A 227 -1.48 7.96 -0.30
N PHE A 228 -0.32 7.63 -0.87
CA PHE A 228 -0.04 7.87 -2.29
C PHE A 228 -0.23 6.62 -3.17
N LEU A 229 0.49 5.54 -2.90
CA LEU A 229 0.49 4.35 -3.77
C LEU A 229 -0.87 3.63 -3.77
N LYS A 230 -1.62 3.68 -2.67
CA LYS A 230 -2.99 3.15 -2.60
C LYS A 230 -3.86 3.73 -3.72
N GLU A 231 -3.93 5.06 -3.82
CA GLU A 231 -4.73 5.74 -4.85
C GLU A 231 -4.08 5.63 -6.23
N TYR A 232 -2.75 5.74 -6.31
CA TYR A 232 -2.01 5.64 -7.56
C TYR A 232 -2.26 4.29 -8.24
N ASN A 233 -2.26 3.19 -7.48
CA ASN A 233 -2.41 1.83 -8.00
C ASN A 233 -3.84 1.46 -8.43
N GLU A 234 -4.84 2.31 -8.17
CA GLU A 234 -6.16 2.17 -8.79
C GLU A 234 -6.16 2.53 -10.29
N LYS A 235 -5.11 3.19 -10.78
CA LYS A 235 -4.95 3.59 -12.18
C LYS A 235 -4.48 2.40 -13.02
N THR A 236 -4.87 2.39 -14.30
CA THR A 236 -4.41 1.36 -15.24
C THR A 236 -2.96 1.61 -15.67
N PHE A 237 -2.06 0.67 -15.35
CA PHE A 237 -0.68 0.69 -15.85
C PHE A 237 -0.53 -0.14 -17.12
N GLN A 238 0.38 0.25 -18.01
CA GLN A 238 0.76 -0.57 -19.15
C GLN A 238 1.82 -1.60 -18.75
N LYS A 239 2.81 -1.18 -17.95
CA LYS A 239 3.96 -1.98 -17.52
C LYS A 239 3.90 -2.31 -16.03
N GLU A 240 4.62 -3.36 -15.66
CA GLU A 240 4.80 -3.75 -14.26
C GLU A 240 5.87 -2.88 -13.60
N ILE A 241 5.62 -2.49 -12.35
CA ILE A 241 6.61 -1.90 -11.45
C ILE A 241 6.86 -2.95 -10.36
N TYR A 242 8.11 -3.17 -10.01
CA TYR A 242 8.44 -4.15 -8.97
C TYR A 242 8.79 -3.45 -7.68
N VAL A 243 8.50 -4.07 -6.54
CA VAL A 243 8.78 -3.52 -5.22
C VAL A 243 9.51 -4.56 -4.39
N ILE A 244 10.57 -4.16 -3.71
CA ILE A 244 11.28 -5.01 -2.76
C ILE A 244 11.11 -4.44 -1.35
N GLU A 245 10.74 -5.32 -0.42
CA GLU A 245 10.78 -5.05 1.02
C GLU A 245 12.22 -5.23 1.49
N CYS A 246 12.80 -4.18 2.07
CA CYS A 246 14.20 -4.19 2.49
C CYS A 246 14.39 -4.65 3.94
N ASP A 247 13.38 -4.59 4.80
CA ASP A 247 13.46 -5.09 6.19
C ASP A 247 13.32 -6.64 6.22
N VAL A 248 14.21 -7.34 5.49
CA VAL A 248 14.28 -8.81 5.41
C VAL A 248 15.72 -9.34 5.50
N GLU A 249 15.83 -10.63 5.83
CA GLU A 249 17.05 -11.40 5.84
C GLU A 249 17.76 -11.37 4.47
N GLY A 250 19.09 -11.22 4.47
CA GLY A 250 19.89 -11.11 3.25
C GLY A 250 19.85 -9.74 2.56
N ILE A 251 19.11 -8.77 3.09
CA ILE A 251 19.13 -7.36 2.65
C ILE A 251 19.57 -6.43 3.78
N ARG A 252 18.81 -6.39 4.88
CA ARG A 252 19.12 -5.56 6.06
C ARG A 252 19.49 -6.37 7.29
N TYR A 253 19.12 -7.65 7.30
CA TYR A 253 19.34 -8.53 8.44
C TYR A 253 20.25 -9.70 8.04
N THR A 254 21.06 -10.12 9.00
CA THR A 254 21.86 -11.35 8.98
C THR A 254 21.58 -12.10 10.29
N ASP A 255 21.08 -13.33 10.21
CA ASP A 255 20.63 -14.13 11.35
C ASP A 255 19.58 -13.40 12.21
N GLY A 256 18.72 -12.60 11.59
CA GLY A 256 17.65 -11.83 12.26
C GLY A 256 18.11 -10.52 12.92
N GLU A 257 19.40 -10.20 12.90
CA GLU A 257 19.96 -8.98 13.48
C GLU A 257 20.36 -7.96 12.41
N PHE A 258 20.23 -6.66 12.71
CA PHE A 258 20.52 -5.62 11.73
C PHE A 258 22.01 -5.61 11.37
N ASP A 259 22.29 -5.74 10.07
CA ASP A 259 23.64 -5.80 9.52
C ASP A 259 23.90 -4.57 8.65
N GLN A 260 24.64 -3.61 9.22
CA GLN A 260 24.99 -2.37 8.54
C GLN A 260 25.86 -2.60 7.30
N GLU A 261 26.75 -3.59 7.30
CA GLU A 261 27.63 -3.89 6.18
C GLU A 261 26.84 -4.49 5.03
N ASN A 262 25.98 -5.47 5.33
CA ASN A 262 25.08 -6.08 4.35
C ASN A 262 24.14 -5.03 3.74
N TRP A 263 23.55 -4.16 4.58
CA TRP A 263 22.69 -3.08 4.10
C TRP A 263 23.43 -2.08 3.21
N SER A 264 24.64 -1.70 3.59
CA SER A 264 25.46 -0.77 2.79
C SER A 264 25.86 -1.41 1.45
N SER A 265 26.26 -2.68 1.47
CA SER A 265 26.58 -3.47 0.28
C SER A 265 25.38 -3.55 -0.68
N PHE A 266 24.19 -3.83 -0.15
CA PHE A 266 22.95 -3.85 -0.93
C PHE A 266 22.71 -2.50 -1.63
N LYS A 267 22.70 -1.38 -0.88
CA LYS A 267 22.45 -0.04 -1.45
C LYS A 267 23.46 0.32 -2.54
N ASN A 268 24.72 -0.07 -2.35
CA ASN A 268 25.80 0.17 -3.31
C ASN A 268 25.64 -0.70 -4.55
N GLN A 269 25.35 -2.00 -4.38
CA GLN A 269 25.13 -2.96 -5.47
C GLN A 269 24.01 -2.50 -6.41
N TYR A 270 22.92 -1.95 -5.87
CA TYR A 270 21.78 -1.50 -6.67
C TYR A 270 21.81 0.00 -7.02
N GLY A 271 22.93 0.69 -6.76
CA GLY A 271 23.16 2.07 -7.19
C GLY A 271 22.26 3.11 -6.50
N LEU A 272 21.81 2.83 -5.27
CA LEU A 272 20.95 3.73 -4.50
C LEU A 272 21.76 4.88 -3.86
N SER A 273 23.03 4.65 -3.53
CA SER A 273 23.91 5.63 -2.88
C SER A 273 24.60 6.54 -3.91
N SER A 274 24.84 7.80 -3.53
CA SER A 274 25.56 8.74 -4.39
C SER A 274 27.06 8.42 -4.49
N GLU A 275 27.60 7.67 -3.53
CA GLU A 275 28.98 7.19 -3.56
C GLU A 275 29.24 6.27 -4.76
N TRP A 276 28.30 5.39 -5.07
CA TRP A 276 28.41 4.42 -6.16
C TRP A 276 27.71 4.86 -7.45
N ASN A 277 26.69 5.71 -7.33
CA ASN A 277 25.94 6.25 -8.45
C ASN A 277 25.79 7.77 -8.29
N ALA A 278 26.80 8.52 -8.76
CA ALA A 278 26.80 9.98 -8.64
C ALA A 278 25.67 10.66 -9.44
N SER A 279 25.12 10.00 -10.47
CA SER A 279 24.09 10.58 -11.33
C SER A 279 22.71 10.54 -10.67
N PHE A 280 22.30 9.37 -10.18
CA PHE A 280 20.94 9.16 -9.69
C PHE A 280 20.87 8.65 -8.24
N GLY A 281 21.96 8.14 -7.68
CA GLY A 281 22.02 7.77 -6.28
C GLY A 281 21.94 9.00 -5.36
N TYR A 282 21.52 8.80 -4.12
CA TYR A 282 21.33 9.89 -3.16
C TYR A 282 21.82 9.54 -1.76
N GLY A 283 22.68 10.39 -1.21
CA GLY A 283 23.30 10.20 0.09
C GLY A 283 23.88 8.78 0.23
N GLU A 284 23.58 8.12 1.34
CA GLU A 284 23.98 6.74 1.56
C GLU A 284 23.07 5.70 0.87
N GLY A 285 22.00 6.12 0.19
CA GLY A 285 20.96 5.27 -0.40
C GLY A 285 19.67 5.27 0.44
N TYR A 286 18.78 6.20 0.10
CA TYR A 286 17.54 6.45 0.82
C TYR A 286 16.39 5.49 0.41
N VAL A 287 15.49 5.26 1.37
CA VAL A 287 14.28 4.45 1.24
C VAL A 287 13.16 5.19 2.00
N PRO A 288 11.99 5.47 1.40
CA PRO A 288 11.52 4.96 0.11
C PRO A 288 12.14 5.62 -1.13
N SER A 289 12.39 4.79 -2.14
CA SER A 289 12.88 5.24 -3.45
C SER A 289 12.43 4.31 -4.56
N PHE A 290 12.40 4.82 -5.79
CA PHE A 290 12.22 4.03 -7.00
C PHE A 290 13.36 4.34 -7.97
N PHE A 291 13.84 3.30 -8.64
CA PHE A 291 14.91 3.41 -9.63
C PHE A 291 14.57 2.61 -10.87
N THR A 292 14.85 3.20 -12.03
CA THR A 292 14.71 2.52 -13.31
C THR A 292 16.07 2.06 -13.75
N TYR A 293 16.15 0.80 -14.15
CA TYR A 293 17.36 0.15 -14.63
C TYR A 293 17.22 -0.19 -16.10
N GLU A 294 18.26 0.08 -16.88
CA GLU A 294 18.46 -0.54 -18.19
C GLU A 294 19.54 -1.62 -18.04
N VAL A 295 19.16 -2.86 -18.35
CA VAL A 295 20.03 -4.04 -18.31
C VAL A 295 20.33 -4.46 -19.74
N LYS A 296 21.61 -4.45 -20.14
CA LYS A 296 22.04 -4.88 -21.49
C LYS A 296 22.62 -6.29 -21.53
N GLY A 297 22.94 -6.86 -20.37
CA GLY A 297 23.45 -8.23 -20.19
C GLY A 297 23.85 -8.52 -18.74
N LYS A 298 24.40 -9.71 -18.47
CA LYS A 298 24.63 -10.28 -17.13
C LYS A 298 25.49 -9.43 -16.17
N ASN A 299 26.21 -8.41 -16.64
CA ASN A 299 27.03 -7.51 -15.84
C ASN A 299 26.94 -6.04 -16.32
N ASP A 300 25.90 -5.69 -17.08
CA ASP A 300 25.72 -4.34 -17.63
C ASP A 300 24.38 -3.80 -17.13
N LEU A 301 24.41 -3.40 -15.86
CA LEU A 301 23.33 -2.76 -15.13
C LEU A 301 23.61 -1.26 -15.07
N SER A 302 22.69 -0.45 -15.60
CA SER A 302 22.77 0.99 -15.50
C SER A 302 21.49 1.56 -14.90
N VAL A 303 21.63 2.41 -13.89
CA VAL A 303 20.52 3.23 -13.40
C VAL A 303 20.29 4.34 -14.43
N VAL A 304 19.10 4.39 -15.01
CA VAL A 304 18.74 5.39 -16.03
C VAL A 304 18.01 6.59 -15.45
N ASP A 305 17.35 6.41 -14.30
CA ASP A 305 16.62 7.45 -13.60
C ASP A 305 16.26 6.97 -12.18
N GLY A 306 15.86 7.91 -11.31
CA GLY A 306 15.41 7.62 -9.96
C GLY A 306 14.46 8.68 -9.40
N ALA A 307 13.74 8.28 -8.37
CA ALA A 307 12.88 9.13 -7.57
C ALA A 307 13.03 8.74 -6.09
N VAL A 308 13.42 9.70 -5.25
CA VAL A 308 13.60 9.49 -3.81
C VAL A 308 12.51 10.29 -3.08
N TYR A 309 11.82 9.65 -2.15
CA TYR A 309 10.67 10.26 -1.48
C TYR A 309 11.00 10.56 -0.02
N ALA A 310 10.53 11.70 0.48
CA ALA A 310 10.69 12.14 1.87
C ALA A 310 12.14 12.23 2.38
N ASN A 311 13.03 12.79 1.57
CA ASN A 311 14.46 12.78 1.83
C ASN A 311 15.08 14.16 2.11
N ASP A 312 14.23 15.16 2.36
CA ASP A 312 14.67 16.55 2.54
C ASP A 312 15.31 16.74 3.92
N VAL A 313 16.42 17.48 3.96
CA VAL A 313 17.04 17.96 5.21
C VAL A 313 16.64 19.41 5.42
N LEU A 314 16.10 19.71 6.61
CA LEU A 314 15.61 21.03 6.94
C LEU A 314 16.55 21.74 7.91
N GLU A 315 16.69 23.05 7.71
CA GLU A 315 17.38 23.95 8.62
C GLU A 315 16.41 25.04 9.09
N TYR A 316 16.35 25.29 10.39
CA TYR A 316 15.56 26.38 10.94
C TYR A 316 16.41 27.64 11.11
N GLN A 317 16.10 28.68 10.34
CA GLN A 317 16.75 29.98 10.43
C GLN A 317 15.72 31.11 10.33
N ASN A 318 15.87 32.15 11.15
CA ASN A 318 15.04 33.36 11.10
C ASN A 318 13.52 33.10 11.15
N GLY A 319 13.08 32.11 11.93
CA GLY A 319 11.66 31.80 12.12
C GLY A 319 11.03 30.93 11.03
N THR A 320 11.81 30.42 10.07
CA THR A 320 11.33 29.60 8.95
C THR A 320 12.20 28.35 8.81
N CYS A 321 11.61 27.20 8.48
CA CYS A 321 12.39 26.04 8.07
C CYS A 321 12.70 26.15 6.58
N ARG A 322 13.90 25.77 6.17
CA ARG A 322 14.31 25.78 4.77
C ARG A 322 14.92 24.43 4.41
N ILE A 323 14.58 23.92 3.24
CA ILE A 323 15.24 22.73 2.68
C ILE A 323 16.67 23.09 2.30
N ILE A 324 17.64 22.42 2.93
CA ILE A 324 19.08 22.61 2.68
C ILE A 324 19.73 21.45 1.93
N ASP A 325 19.07 20.30 1.89
CA ASP A 325 19.45 19.15 1.07
C ASP A 325 18.17 18.45 0.61
N SER A 326 18.18 17.98 -0.63
CA SER A 326 17.09 17.25 -1.26
C SER A 326 17.61 16.45 -2.45
N TYR A 327 16.86 15.46 -2.87
CA TYR A 327 17.12 14.73 -4.11
C TYR A 327 16.71 15.59 -5.30
N TRP A 328 15.70 16.42 -5.07
CA TRP A 328 15.14 17.38 -5.99
C TRP A 328 15.95 18.69 -5.94
N ASP A 329 17.27 18.61 -6.17
CA ASP A 329 18.27 19.69 -6.02
C ASP A 329 18.76 20.29 -7.35
N LYS A 330 17.91 20.25 -8.39
CA LYS A 330 18.19 20.60 -9.81
C LYS A 330 18.89 19.52 -10.63
N ARG A 331 18.98 18.28 -10.15
CA ARG A 331 19.24 17.14 -11.03
C ARG A 331 18.27 17.14 -12.22
N GLU A 332 18.79 16.86 -13.40
CA GLU A 332 17.97 16.70 -14.60
C GLU A 332 17.45 15.27 -14.66
N HIS A 333 16.13 15.12 -14.71
CA HIS A 333 15.48 13.82 -14.84
C HIS A 333 14.74 13.73 -16.18
N PRO A 334 14.89 12.62 -16.94
CA PRO A 334 14.14 12.38 -18.18
C PRO A 334 12.64 12.69 -18.09
N TYR A 335 12.00 12.28 -16.99
CA TYR A 335 10.55 12.44 -16.82
C TYR A 335 10.11 13.88 -16.54
N TYR A 336 11.00 14.83 -16.23
CA TYR A 336 10.58 16.22 -15.97
C TYR A 336 9.86 16.86 -17.15
N SER A 337 10.16 16.40 -18.37
CA SER A 337 9.49 16.85 -19.59
C SER A 337 8.01 16.45 -19.67
N SER A 338 7.57 15.42 -18.94
CA SER A 338 6.17 14.97 -18.90
C SER A 338 5.36 15.58 -17.75
N LEU A 339 6.00 16.30 -16.83
CA LEU A 339 5.33 16.91 -15.68
C LEU A 339 4.35 18.02 -16.09
N GLY A 340 3.24 18.09 -15.36
CA GLY A 340 2.28 19.18 -15.49
C GLY A 340 2.89 20.55 -15.23
N LYS A 341 2.35 21.58 -15.90
CA LYS A 341 2.79 22.97 -15.68
C LYS A 341 2.62 23.36 -14.20
N GLY A 342 3.68 23.91 -13.61
CA GLY A 342 3.66 24.41 -12.23
C GLY A 342 4.11 23.42 -11.17
N ILE A 343 4.47 22.18 -11.54
CA ILE A 343 5.15 21.26 -10.62
C ILE A 343 6.57 21.77 -10.36
N GLN A 344 6.93 21.90 -9.08
CA GLN A 344 8.25 22.38 -8.65
C GLN A 344 9.23 21.21 -8.60
N THR A 345 10.23 21.22 -9.47
CA THR A 345 11.25 20.14 -9.59
C THR A 345 12.54 20.41 -8.83
N ASN A 346 12.72 21.63 -8.31
CA ASN A 346 13.82 21.98 -7.42
C ASN A 346 13.25 22.43 -6.07
N LEU A 347 13.41 21.60 -5.04
CA LEU A 347 12.95 21.88 -3.68
C LEU A 347 14.02 22.57 -2.84
N LEU A 348 15.29 22.56 -3.26
CA LEU A 348 16.38 23.21 -2.51
C LEU A 348 16.10 24.70 -2.30
N GLY A 349 16.16 25.13 -1.03
CA GLY A 349 15.89 26.49 -0.61
C GLY A 349 14.41 26.83 -0.44
N LEU A 350 13.49 25.89 -0.67
CA LEU A 350 12.07 26.07 -0.40
C LEU A 350 11.87 26.40 1.09
N LYS A 351 11.07 27.44 1.33
CA LYS A 351 10.67 27.87 2.67
C LYS A 351 9.42 27.12 3.10
N ILE A 352 9.50 26.47 4.24
CA ILE A 352 8.42 25.72 4.85
C ILE A 352 7.93 26.52 6.07
N ALA A 353 6.61 26.63 6.19
CA ALA A 353 5.99 27.28 7.33
C ALA A 353 6.35 26.52 8.62
N LYS A 354 6.60 27.23 9.72
CA LYS A 354 7.07 26.60 10.97
C LYS A 354 6.08 25.55 11.48
N GLU A 355 4.79 25.81 11.33
CA GLU A 355 3.70 24.91 11.70
C GLU A 355 3.65 23.63 10.87
N ASP A 356 4.33 23.59 9.72
CA ASP A 356 4.46 22.41 8.87
C ASP A 356 5.78 21.65 9.12
N CYS A 357 6.57 22.07 10.12
CA CYS A 357 7.79 21.41 10.57
C CYS A 357 7.60 20.78 11.95
N LEU A 358 8.26 19.65 12.17
CA LEU A 358 8.38 19.00 13.48
C LEU A 358 9.82 19.10 13.96
N GLU A 359 10.02 19.53 15.20
CA GLU A 359 11.32 19.46 15.87
C GLU A 359 11.38 18.21 16.73
N VAL A 360 12.36 17.34 16.45
CA VAL A 360 12.62 16.12 17.22
C VAL A 360 14.12 16.07 17.49
N ASP A 361 14.50 16.02 18.77
CA ASP A 361 15.90 15.94 19.22
C ASP A 361 16.84 17.00 18.58
N GLY A 362 16.32 18.22 18.38
CA GLY A 362 17.05 19.34 17.78
C GLY A 362 17.22 19.27 16.26
N GLN A 363 16.59 18.29 15.60
CA GLN A 363 16.48 18.20 14.15
C GLN A 363 15.07 18.59 13.69
N TYR A 364 14.98 19.16 12.48
CA TYR A 364 13.72 19.59 11.89
C TYR A 364 13.32 18.62 10.76
N TYR A 365 12.06 18.22 10.78
CA TYR A 365 11.46 17.32 9.80
C TYR A 365 10.24 17.98 9.16
N TRP A 366 10.00 17.71 7.88
CA TRP A 366 8.79 18.17 7.22
C TRP A 366 7.62 17.24 7.57
N MET A 367 6.49 17.80 8.03
CA MET A 367 5.26 17.02 8.16
C MET A 367 4.87 16.38 6.82
N LYS A 368 4.64 15.07 6.83
CA LYS A 368 4.47 14.27 5.60
C LYS A 368 3.31 14.75 4.74
N GLU A 369 2.20 15.11 5.36
CA GLU A 369 1.00 15.62 4.68
C GLU A 369 1.27 16.94 3.94
N LYS A 370 2.25 17.71 4.43
CA LYS A 370 2.64 19.01 3.88
C LYS A 370 3.69 18.86 2.78
N MET A 371 4.63 17.94 3.00
CA MET A 371 5.64 17.53 2.05
C MET A 371 5.03 16.86 0.81
N ALA A 372 4.01 16.02 0.99
CA ALA A 372 3.32 15.27 -0.06
C ALA A 372 2.87 16.16 -1.23
N LYS A 373 2.44 17.40 -0.95
CA LYS A 373 2.09 18.40 -1.97
C LYS A 373 3.21 18.64 -3.01
N TYR A 374 4.46 18.45 -2.62
CA TYR A 374 5.64 18.66 -3.46
C TYR A 374 6.22 17.35 -3.96
N HIS A 375 6.26 16.30 -3.13
CA HIS A 375 6.84 15.01 -3.50
C HIS A 375 5.90 14.12 -4.33
N ASP A 376 4.60 14.09 -4.03
CA ASP A 376 3.65 13.21 -4.74
C ASP A 376 3.58 13.51 -6.24
N PRO A 377 3.53 14.77 -6.72
CA PRO A 377 3.51 15.05 -8.15
C PRO A 377 4.80 14.64 -8.87
N LEU A 378 5.95 14.67 -8.17
CA LEU A 378 7.24 14.23 -8.71
C LEU A 378 7.26 12.70 -8.81
N MET A 379 6.84 12.01 -7.75
CA MET A 379 6.72 10.56 -7.73
C MET A 379 5.71 10.06 -8.77
N GLU A 380 4.54 10.69 -8.87
CA GLU A 380 3.54 10.37 -9.90
C GLU A 380 4.10 10.55 -11.31
N GLY A 381 4.78 11.67 -11.57
CA GLY A 381 5.39 11.92 -12.88
C GLY A 381 6.45 10.89 -13.27
N TYR A 382 7.28 10.50 -12.31
CA TYR A 382 8.28 9.45 -12.49
C TYR A 382 7.60 8.10 -12.80
N LEU A 383 6.66 7.67 -11.95
CA LEU A 383 5.97 6.40 -12.12
C LEU A 383 5.17 6.38 -13.42
N ASP A 384 4.49 7.47 -13.78
CA ASP A 384 3.74 7.59 -15.03
C ASP A 384 4.64 7.45 -16.25
N PHE A 385 5.81 8.09 -16.24
CA PHE A 385 6.75 8.03 -17.35
C PHE A 385 7.27 6.61 -17.62
N TYR A 386 7.44 5.81 -16.56
CA TYR A 386 7.98 4.45 -16.67
C TYR A 386 6.91 3.34 -16.69
N ALA A 387 5.70 3.59 -16.20
CA ALA A 387 4.62 2.60 -16.08
C ALA A 387 3.50 2.74 -17.12
N LYS A 388 3.27 3.93 -17.67
CA LYS A 388 2.34 4.17 -18.78
C LYS A 388 3.04 4.03 -20.13
#